data_AF-A0A3A8QQC4-F1
#
_entry.id   AF-A0A3A8QQC4-F1
#
_cell.length_a   1.000
_cell.length_b   1.000
_cell.length_c   1.000
_cell.angle_alpha   90.00
_cell.angle_beta   90.00
_cell.angle_gamma   90.00
#
_symmetry.space_group_name_H-M   'P 1'
#
loop_
_entity.id
_entity.type
_entity.pdbx_description
1 polymer ?
#
loop_
_entity_poly.entity_id
_entity_poly.type
_entity_poly.pdbx_seq_one_letter_code
_entity_poly.pdbx_strand_id
1 'polypeptide(L)'
;MDLATSPLFERLQRADHVLLAGAGGGFDIYCGLPLYFRLREMGKRVSLANLSFTTLERVDGRVVAPGVMEVRAETQGPAHYFPEGVLARWFQARGEAVSIYCFDKVGVAPLRLAWAALQVELGFDTVVLVDGGTDILMRGDEAGLGTPEEDISSLAAVDSLALRDKLIVCLGFGVDAFHGICHAHFLEAVADLGKRGAYLGVTALLPGMPEVDRYREAVLYSSEEMARRPSIVSLSVVGAIDGDYGDQHRTSRTQGSKLWINPLMSMYWAFDLDAVARRCLYLDLLRDTNTSWEVGARIEAFRNQHPTKPWQDIPRRVATVCR
;
A
#
# COMPACT_ATOMS: atom_id res chain seq x y z
N MET A 1 23.05 10.32 -6.63
CA MET A 1 22.72 10.01 -5.25
C MET A 1 23.88 10.42 -4.36
N ASP A 2 23.59 11.32 -3.44
CA ASP A 2 24.42 11.61 -2.28
C ASP A 2 23.57 11.41 -1.02
N LEU A 3 24.17 11.53 0.17
CA LEU A 3 23.47 11.29 1.44
C LEU A 3 22.42 12.35 1.79
N ALA A 4 22.39 13.50 1.09
CA ALA A 4 21.45 14.58 1.37
C ALA A 4 20.12 14.39 0.61
N THR A 5 20.03 13.45 -0.32
CA THR A 5 18.84 13.21 -1.14
C THR A 5 18.23 11.83 -0.92
N SER A 6 16.90 11.75 -0.99
CA SER A 6 16.16 10.49 -1.00
C SER A 6 15.96 10.00 -2.44
N PRO A 7 16.35 8.76 -2.79
CA PRO A 7 16.21 8.25 -4.16
C PRO A 7 14.75 8.20 -4.63
N LEU A 8 13.82 7.93 -3.71
CA LEU A 8 12.38 8.04 -3.95
C LEU A 8 12.01 9.46 -4.42
N PHE A 9 12.43 10.47 -3.66
CA PHE A 9 12.10 11.87 -3.99
C PHE A 9 12.86 12.39 -5.22
N GLU A 10 14.06 11.89 -5.53
CA GLU A 10 14.74 12.22 -6.80
C GLU A 10 13.91 11.79 -8.02
N ARG A 11 13.25 10.62 -7.95
CA ARG A 11 12.35 10.15 -9.01
C ARG A 11 11.05 10.95 -9.05
N LEU A 12 10.42 11.17 -7.90
CA LEU A 12 9.16 11.93 -7.80
C LEU A 12 9.32 13.41 -8.16
N GLN A 13 10.48 14.02 -7.93
CA GLN A 13 10.74 15.42 -8.29
C GLN A 13 10.68 15.65 -9.80
N ARG A 14 10.91 14.61 -10.61
CA ARG A 14 10.87 14.69 -12.07
C ARG A 14 9.49 14.37 -12.66
N ALA A 15 8.53 13.95 -11.84
CA ALA A 15 7.16 13.67 -12.29
C ALA A 15 6.37 14.97 -12.43
N ASP A 16 5.45 15.01 -13.40
CA ASP A 16 4.51 16.13 -13.56
C ASP A 16 3.20 15.86 -12.82
N HIS A 17 2.69 14.63 -12.93
CA HIS A 17 1.47 14.19 -12.27
C HIS A 17 1.63 12.79 -11.66
N VAL A 18 1.63 12.75 -10.33
CA VAL A 18 1.74 11.51 -9.56
C VAL A 18 0.35 11.00 -9.20
N LEU A 19 0.06 9.74 -9.51
CA LEU A 19 -1.06 9.01 -8.91
C LEU A 19 -0.54 8.19 -7.72
N LEU A 20 -1.04 8.49 -6.52
CA LEU A 20 -0.82 7.66 -5.33
C LEU A 20 -2.01 6.71 -5.19
N ALA A 21 -1.75 5.41 -5.10
CA ALA A 21 -2.81 4.40 -5.09
C ALA A 21 -2.58 3.33 -4.04
N GLY A 22 -3.55 3.09 -3.16
CA GLY A 22 -3.50 1.95 -2.23
C GLY A 22 -3.62 0.62 -2.98
N ALA A 23 -2.70 -0.31 -2.75
CA ALA A 23 -2.52 -1.54 -3.52
C ALA A 23 -3.34 -2.72 -2.99
N GLY A 24 -3.28 -2.96 -1.67
CA GLY A 24 -3.97 -4.04 -0.95
C GLY A 24 -5.40 -3.69 -0.58
N GLY A 25 -5.73 -2.40 -0.68
CA GLY A 25 -7.07 -1.85 -0.60
C GLY A 25 -7.51 -1.42 0.79
N GLY A 26 -8.81 -1.18 0.96
CA GLY A 26 -9.35 -0.71 2.24
C GLY A 26 -8.76 0.65 2.67
N PHE A 27 -7.79 0.65 3.59
CA PHE A 27 -7.19 1.90 4.12
C PHE A 27 -5.80 2.20 3.55
N ASP A 28 -5.26 1.40 2.63
CA ASP A 28 -3.88 1.57 2.13
C ASP A 28 -3.58 2.96 1.61
N ILE A 29 -4.54 3.61 0.93
CA ILE A 29 -4.36 4.99 0.47
C ILE A 29 -4.06 5.99 1.60
N TYR A 30 -4.49 5.72 2.84
CA TYR A 30 -4.13 6.54 3.99
C TYR A 30 -2.62 6.54 4.23
N CYS A 31 -1.97 5.39 4.03
CA CYS A 31 -0.52 5.28 4.12
C CYS A 31 0.20 6.08 3.03
N GLY A 32 -0.49 6.59 2.01
CA GLY A 32 0.06 7.48 0.98
C GLY A 32 -0.06 8.97 1.32
N LEU A 33 -0.82 9.33 2.36
CA LEU A 33 -1.12 10.75 2.68
C LEU A 33 0.12 11.60 3.00
N PRO A 34 1.13 11.11 3.75
CA PRO A 34 2.36 11.88 3.94
C PRO A 34 3.02 12.28 2.60
N LEU A 35 3.10 11.34 1.65
CA LEU A 35 3.60 11.64 0.30
C LEU A 35 2.69 12.61 -0.45
N TYR A 36 1.36 12.45 -0.35
CA TYR A 36 0.40 13.35 -0.98
C TYR A 36 0.64 14.81 -0.57
N PHE A 37 0.73 15.08 0.73
CA PHE A 37 0.93 16.44 1.23
C PHE A 37 2.29 16.98 0.81
N ARG A 38 3.35 16.18 0.93
CA ARG A 38 4.70 16.62 0.57
C ARG A 38 4.84 16.93 -0.93
N LEU A 39 4.27 16.08 -1.78
CA LEU A 39 4.32 16.28 -3.24
C LEU A 39 3.52 17.51 -3.67
N ARG A 40 2.37 17.77 -3.05
CA ARG A 40 1.61 19.01 -3.32
C ARG A 40 2.36 20.26 -2.87
N GLU A 41 3.03 20.22 -1.73
CA GLU A 41 3.90 21.32 -1.28
C GLU A 41 5.07 21.56 -2.25
N MET A 42 5.60 20.50 -2.87
CA MET A 42 6.59 20.59 -3.95
C MET A 42 6.00 21.09 -5.30
N GLY A 43 4.72 21.47 -5.33
CA GLY A 43 4.05 21.99 -6.53
C GLY A 43 3.67 20.91 -7.55
N LYS A 44 3.66 19.63 -7.18
CA LYS A 44 3.25 18.54 -8.06
C LYS A 44 1.74 18.45 -8.16
N ARG A 45 1.23 18.03 -9.33
CA ARG A 45 -0.14 17.55 -9.45
C ARG A 45 -0.18 16.15 -8.83
N VAL A 46 -1.11 15.91 -7.92
CA VAL A 46 -1.25 14.61 -7.26
C VAL A 46 -2.71 14.20 -7.25
N SER A 47 -2.98 12.99 -7.72
CA SER A 47 -4.27 12.34 -7.65
C SER A 47 -4.21 11.15 -6.71
N LEU A 48 -5.34 10.80 -6.10
CA LEU A 48 -5.45 9.70 -5.14
C LEU A 48 -6.35 8.59 -5.71
N ALA A 49 -5.93 7.35 -5.56
CA ALA A 49 -6.72 6.18 -5.90
C ALA A 49 -6.64 5.09 -4.82
N ASN A 50 -7.53 4.12 -4.87
CA ASN A 50 -7.49 2.99 -3.95
C ASN A 50 -8.15 1.77 -4.60
N LEU A 51 -7.60 0.57 -4.37
CA LEU A 51 -8.37 -0.65 -4.58
C LEU A 51 -9.43 -0.77 -3.48
N SER A 52 -10.71 -0.70 -3.84
CA SER A 52 -11.77 -0.56 -2.86
C SER A 52 -12.22 -1.90 -2.30
N PHE A 53 -12.30 -1.99 -0.96
CA PHE A 53 -12.99 -3.09 -0.26
C PHE A 53 -14.49 -2.83 -0.14
N THR A 54 -14.92 -1.60 -0.38
CA THR A 54 -16.33 -1.25 -0.53
C THR A 54 -16.82 -1.71 -1.90
N THR A 55 -17.91 -2.47 -1.94
CA THR A 55 -18.59 -2.85 -3.19
C THR A 55 -19.07 -1.59 -3.91
N LEU A 56 -18.39 -1.19 -4.99
CA LEU A 56 -18.65 0.09 -5.66
C LEU A 56 -20.03 0.16 -6.32
N GLU A 57 -20.64 -0.97 -6.65
CA GLU A 57 -22.04 -1.06 -7.10
C GLU A 57 -23.05 -0.46 -6.09
N ARG A 58 -22.64 -0.31 -4.82
CA ARG A 58 -23.45 0.25 -3.72
C ARG A 58 -23.08 1.70 -3.38
N VAL A 59 -22.27 2.34 -4.22
CA VAL A 59 -21.78 3.71 -4.06
C VAL A 59 -22.34 4.56 -5.20
N ASP A 60 -22.79 5.77 -4.91
CA ASP A 60 -23.43 6.67 -5.90
C ASP A 60 -22.45 7.65 -6.56
N GLY A 61 -21.20 7.23 -6.76
CA GLY A 61 -20.14 8.03 -7.38
C GLY A 61 -20.21 8.09 -8.91
N ARG A 62 -19.42 8.98 -9.52
CA ARG A 62 -19.30 9.05 -10.98
C ARG A 62 -18.50 7.84 -11.47
N VAL A 63 -19.11 7.00 -12.31
CA VAL A 63 -18.38 5.94 -13.01
C VAL A 63 -17.49 6.59 -14.07
N VAL A 64 -16.17 6.48 -13.91
CA VAL A 64 -15.18 7.02 -14.85
C VAL A 64 -15.02 6.06 -16.04
N ALA A 65 -14.95 4.78 -15.73
CA ALA A 65 -14.85 3.67 -16.68
C ALA A 65 -15.33 2.38 -15.99
N PRO A 66 -15.56 1.27 -16.72
CA PRO A 66 -15.80 -0.03 -16.09
C PRO A 66 -14.70 -0.36 -15.08
N GLY A 67 -15.07 -0.63 -13.84
CA GLY A 67 -14.13 -0.93 -12.75
C GLY A 67 -13.50 0.29 -12.06
N VAL A 68 -13.90 1.53 -12.41
CA VAL A 68 -13.36 2.77 -11.82
C VAL A 68 -14.47 3.75 -11.47
N MET A 69 -14.53 4.15 -10.20
CA MET A 69 -15.46 5.16 -9.69
C MET A 69 -14.72 6.34 -9.07
N GLU A 70 -15.15 7.56 -9.40
CA GLU A 70 -14.71 8.76 -8.70
C GLU A 70 -15.59 8.97 -7.45
N VAL A 71 -14.94 8.97 -6.28
CA VAL A 71 -15.55 9.25 -4.98
C VAL A 71 -15.19 10.65 -4.53
N ARG A 72 -16.20 11.44 -4.19
CA ARG A 72 -16.10 12.79 -3.63
C ARG A 72 -16.74 12.85 -2.25
N ALA A 73 -16.64 13.99 -1.58
CA ALA A 73 -17.15 14.16 -0.21
C ALA A 73 -18.66 13.94 -0.09
N GLU A 74 -19.41 14.30 -1.13
CA GLU A 74 -20.86 14.14 -1.26
C GLU A 74 -21.29 12.72 -1.63
N THR A 75 -20.36 11.88 -2.12
CA THR A 75 -20.64 10.51 -2.51
C THR A 75 -21.07 9.66 -1.31
N GLN A 76 -22.25 9.05 -1.42
CA GLN A 76 -22.82 8.12 -0.47
C GLN A 76 -22.36 6.69 -0.77
N GLY A 77 -22.17 5.93 0.30
CA GLY A 77 -21.82 4.51 0.23
C GLY A 77 -22.25 3.79 1.50
N PRO A 78 -21.84 2.52 1.68
CA PRO A 78 -22.22 1.73 2.84
C PRO A 78 -21.83 2.40 4.17
N ALA A 79 -22.81 2.54 5.07
CA ALA A 79 -22.65 3.28 6.34
C ALA A 79 -21.60 2.68 7.32
N HIS A 80 -21.21 1.41 7.13
CA HIS A 80 -20.33 0.72 8.08
C HIS A 80 -18.86 0.63 7.64
N TYR A 81 -18.58 0.81 6.35
CA TYR A 81 -17.24 0.70 5.80
C TYR A 81 -17.20 1.40 4.45
N PHE A 82 -16.57 2.58 4.42
CA PHE A 82 -16.32 3.34 3.20
C PHE A 82 -15.15 4.32 3.41
N PRO A 83 -13.92 3.80 3.56
CA PRO A 83 -12.76 4.61 3.93
C PRO A 83 -12.46 5.72 2.92
N GLU A 84 -12.67 5.48 1.63
CA GLU A 84 -12.43 6.46 0.58
C GLU A 84 -13.39 7.65 0.67
N GLY A 85 -14.68 7.38 0.93
CA GLY A 85 -15.67 8.44 1.17
C GLY A 85 -15.41 9.21 2.46
N VAL A 86 -14.97 8.53 3.53
CA VAL A 86 -14.57 9.17 4.79
C VAL A 86 -13.35 10.07 4.58
N LEU A 87 -12.37 9.62 3.79
CA LEU A 87 -11.20 10.42 3.44
C LEU A 87 -11.58 11.66 2.61
N ALA A 88 -12.45 11.52 1.62
CA ALA A 88 -12.94 12.63 0.82
C ALA A 88 -13.67 13.68 1.68
N ARG A 89 -14.50 13.24 2.64
CA ARG A 89 -15.14 14.14 3.62
C ARG A 89 -14.14 14.82 4.56
N TRP A 90 -13.11 14.11 4.99
CA TRP A 90 -12.04 14.68 5.81
C TRP A 90 -11.30 15.83 5.10
N PHE A 91 -11.04 15.69 3.79
CA PHE A 91 -10.49 16.76 2.96
C PHE A 91 -11.47 17.94 2.83
N GLN A 92 -12.74 17.66 2.55
CA GLN A 92 -13.77 18.70 2.39
C GLN A 92 -13.96 19.52 3.67
N ALA A 93 -13.89 18.89 4.84
CA ALA A 93 -13.94 19.56 6.15
C ALA A 93 -12.77 20.55 6.36
N ARG A 94 -11.68 20.41 5.59
CA ARG A 94 -10.51 21.30 5.56
C ARG A 94 -10.51 22.26 4.37
N GLY A 95 -11.62 22.33 3.63
CA GLY A 95 -11.77 23.21 2.47
C GLY A 95 -11.09 22.68 1.20
N GLU A 96 -10.72 21.40 1.16
CA GLU A 96 -10.09 20.78 0.00
C GLU A 96 -11.07 19.84 -0.72
N ALA A 97 -11.35 20.11 -2.00
CA ALA A 97 -12.15 19.23 -2.85
C ALA A 97 -11.24 18.18 -3.51
N VAL A 98 -11.03 17.05 -2.83
CA VAL A 98 -10.16 15.97 -3.30
C VAL A 98 -11.01 14.77 -3.71
N SER A 99 -10.76 14.27 -4.92
CA SER A 99 -11.41 13.05 -5.44
C SER A 99 -10.54 11.84 -5.17
N ILE A 100 -11.16 10.73 -4.78
CA ILE A 100 -10.51 9.43 -4.61
C ILE A 100 -11.03 8.48 -5.70
N TYR A 101 -10.16 8.04 -6.59
CA TYR A 101 -10.50 7.11 -7.66
C TYR A 101 -10.44 5.67 -7.16
N CYS A 102 -11.59 5.02 -7.07
CA CYS A 102 -11.72 3.69 -6.50
C CYS A 102 -11.78 2.64 -7.59
N PHE A 103 -10.95 1.61 -7.47
CA PHE A 103 -10.97 0.43 -8.34
C PHE A 103 -11.80 -0.69 -7.72
N ASP A 104 -12.54 -1.42 -8.54
CA ASP A 104 -13.21 -2.64 -8.10
C ASP A 104 -12.21 -3.75 -7.73
N LYS A 105 -12.55 -4.56 -6.73
CA LYS A 105 -11.82 -5.79 -6.40
C LYS A 105 -12.19 -6.89 -7.39
N VAL A 106 -11.48 -6.93 -8.52
CA VAL A 106 -11.65 -7.89 -9.62
C VAL A 106 -10.32 -8.59 -9.97
N GLY A 107 -10.31 -9.46 -10.97
CA GLY A 107 -9.07 -10.06 -11.48
C GLY A 107 -8.20 -9.07 -12.25
N VAL A 108 -6.99 -9.49 -12.61
CA VAL A 108 -5.98 -8.63 -13.25
C VAL A 108 -6.43 -8.09 -14.60
N ALA A 109 -7.11 -8.89 -15.42
CA ALA A 109 -7.50 -8.49 -16.77
C ALA A 109 -8.43 -7.27 -16.79
N PRO A 110 -9.57 -7.25 -16.07
CA PRO A 110 -10.41 -6.05 -15.98
C PRO A 110 -9.73 -4.92 -15.20
N LEU A 111 -8.97 -5.22 -14.14
CA LEU A 111 -8.26 -4.20 -13.36
C LEU A 111 -7.25 -3.43 -14.22
N ARG A 112 -6.52 -4.11 -15.11
CA ARG A 112 -5.62 -3.48 -16.07
C ARG A 112 -6.32 -2.50 -17.00
N LEU A 113 -7.52 -2.84 -17.48
CA LEU A 113 -8.31 -1.95 -18.34
C LEU A 113 -8.77 -0.71 -17.56
N ALA A 114 -9.19 -0.91 -16.31
CA ALA A 114 -9.56 0.16 -15.39
C ALA A 114 -8.39 1.14 -15.14
N TRP A 115 -7.20 0.63 -14.85
CA TRP A 115 -5.98 1.44 -14.69
C TRP A 115 -5.61 2.24 -15.94
N ALA A 116 -5.68 1.60 -17.12
CA ALA A 116 -5.41 2.27 -18.38
C ALA A 116 -6.44 3.38 -18.68
N ALA A 117 -7.72 3.14 -18.39
CA ALA A 117 -8.77 4.15 -18.55
C ALA A 117 -8.56 5.34 -17.61
N LEU A 118 -8.18 5.09 -16.36
CA LEU A 118 -7.86 6.16 -15.41
C LEU A 118 -6.62 6.95 -15.84
N GLN A 119 -5.63 6.29 -16.43
CA GLN A 119 -4.44 6.95 -16.99
C GLN A 119 -4.83 7.92 -18.11
N VAL A 120 -5.76 7.52 -18.99
CA VAL A 120 -6.28 8.39 -20.06
C VAL A 120 -7.08 9.57 -19.48
N GLU A 121 -7.93 9.33 -18.48
CA GLU A 121 -8.75 10.38 -17.84
C GLU A 121 -7.87 11.46 -17.17
N LEU A 122 -6.82 11.05 -16.44
CA LEU A 122 -6.05 11.94 -15.57
C LEU A 122 -4.72 12.41 -16.18
N GLY A 123 -4.19 11.67 -17.15
CA GLY A 123 -2.87 11.91 -17.73
C GLY A 123 -1.75 11.93 -16.68
N PHE A 124 -1.75 11.00 -15.72
CA PHE A 124 -0.61 10.83 -14.82
C PHE A 124 0.56 10.16 -15.57
N ASP A 125 1.78 10.59 -15.25
CA ASP A 125 3.01 10.07 -15.84
C ASP A 125 3.79 9.19 -14.85
N THR A 126 3.43 9.22 -13.56
CA THR A 126 4.06 8.44 -12.49
C THR A 126 3.01 7.82 -11.58
N VAL A 127 3.21 6.57 -11.18
CA VAL A 127 2.39 5.88 -10.17
C VAL A 127 3.26 5.51 -8.96
N VAL A 128 2.71 5.70 -7.77
CA VAL A 128 3.21 5.09 -6.54
C VAL A 128 2.12 4.17 -5.98
N LEU A 129 2.35 2.87 -6.04
CA LEU A 129 1.55 1.90 -5.29
C LEU A 129 1.94 1.96 -3.81
N VAL A 130 0.94 2.07 -2.95
CA VAL A 130 1.08 2.18 -1.51
C VAL A 130 0.55 0.91 -0.88
N ASP A 131 1.41 0.18 -0.21
CA ASP A 131 1.09 -1.01 0.57
C ASP A 131 1.08 -0.63 2.05
N GLY A 132 -0.09 -0.81 2.67
CA GLY A 132 -0.30 -0.69 4.11
C GLY A 132 0.20 -1.93 4.84
N GLY A 133 1.51 -2.16 4.78
CA GLY A 133 2.11 -3.42 5.13
C GLY A 133 3.42 -3.62 4.39
N THR A 134 3.72 -4.87 4.07
CA THR A 134 4.96 -5.30 3.43
C THR A 134 4.79 -6.54 2.54
N ASP A 135 3.58 -7.05 2.40
CA ASP A 135 3.31 -8.31 1.73
C ASP A 135 3.34 -8.22 0.20
N ILE A 136 3.25 -7.02 -0.40
CA ILE A 136 3.44 -6.81 -1.84
C ILE A 136 4.82 -7.30 -2.35
N LEU A 137 5.81 -7.46 -1.45
CA LEU A 137 7.13 -7.97 -1.80
C LEU A 137 7.24 -9.50 -1.80
N MET A 138 6.20 -10.23 -1.36
CA MET A 138 6.24 -11.69 -1.31
C MET A 138 6.09 -12.27 -2.72
N ARG A 139 7.13 -12.97 -3.19
CA ARG A 139 7.17 -13.47 -4.58
C ARG A 139 6.56 -14.85 -4.78
N GLY A 140 6.20 -15.56 -3.71
CA GLY A 140 5.42 -16.79 -3.76
C GLY A 140 6.03 -17.99 -3.06
N ASP A 141 7.35 -17.99 -2.85
CA ASP A 141 8.08 -19.08 -2.19
C ASP A 141 8.34 -18.81 -0.70
N GLU A 142 7.84 -17.70 -0.15
CA GLU A 142 7.93 -17.40 1.28
C GLU A 142 7.00 -18.28 2.14
N ALA A 143 7.34 -18.41 3.43
CA ALA A 143 6.58 -19.18 4.41
C ALA A 143 5.08 -18.82 4.44
N GLY A 144 4.77 -17.52 4.38
CA GLY A 144 3.42 -17.00 4.18
C GLY A 144 3.46 -15.80 3.24
N LEU A 145 2.31 -15.49 2.62
CA LEU A 145 2.19 -14.39 1.66
C LEU A 145 1.36 -13.20 2.16
N GLY A 146 0.85 -13.23 3.40
CA GLY A 146 -0.07 -12.18 3.85
C GLY A 146 -1.43 -12.30 3.15
N THR A 147 -1.89 -11.20 2.56
CA THR A 147 -3.12 -11.08 1.77
C THR A 147 -2.79 -10.67 0.34
N PRO A 148 -2.14 -11.55 -0.45
CA PRO A 148 -1.48 -11.16 -1.68
C PRO A 148 -2.42 -10.81 -2.85
N GLU A 149 -3.70 -11.17 -2.78
CA GLU A 149 -4.59 -11.10 -3.94
C GLU A 149 -4.72 -9.67 -4.47
N GLU A 150 -4.95 -8.70 -3.59
CA GLU A 150 -5.16 -7.30 -3.96
C GLU A 150 -3.87 -6.61 -4.37
N ASP A 151 -2.81 -6.73 -3.55
CA ASP A 151 -1.51 -6.12 -3.82
C ASP A 151 -0.91 -6.58 -5.14
N ILE A 152 -0.96 -7.89 -5.41
CA ILE A 152 -0.38 -8.44 -6.63
C ILE A 152 -1.27 -8.16 -7.84
N SER A 153 -2.59 -8.03 -7.66
CA SER A 153 -3.46 -7.60 -8.76
C SER A 153 -3.17 -6.16 -9.17
N SER A 154 -3.00 -5.27 -8.19
CA SER A 154 -2.58 -3.88 -8.41
C SER A 154 -1.19 -3.80 -9.04
N LEU A 155 -0.24 -4.59 -8.55
CA LEU A 155 1.11 -4.71 -9.10
C LEU A 155 1.08 -5.12 -10.58
N ALA A 156 0.34 -6.17 -10.92
CA ALA A 156 0.22 -6.68 -12.29
C ALA A 156 -0.44 -5.67 -13.23
N ALA A 157 -1.47 -4.97 -12.75
CA ALA A 157 -2.16 -3.95 -13.54
C ALA A 157 -1.24 -2.76 -13.84
N VAL A 158 -0.51 -2.24 -12.84
CA VAL A 158 0.40 -1.10 -13.02
C VAL A 158 1.65 -1.46 -13.81
N ASP A 159 2.22 -2.66 -13.64
CA ASP A 159 3.38 -3.12 -14.41
C ASP A 159 3.13 -3.02 -15.93
N SER A 160 1.90 -3.27 -16.36
CA SER A 160 1.51 -3.19 -17.77
C SER A 160 1.39 -1.76 -18.34
N LEU A 161 1.41 -0.73 -17.49
CA LEU A 161 1.31 0.67 -17.94
C LEU A 161 2.67 1.19 -18.42
N ALA A 162 2.65 1.91 -19.53
CA ALA A 162 3.80 2.63 -20.06
C ALA A 162 3.88 4.03 -19.41
N LEU A 163 4.56 4.11 -18.27
CA LEU A 163 4.72 5.34 -17.49
C LEU A 163 6.19 5.70 -17.36
N ARG A 164 6.47 6.96 -16.98
CA ARG A 164 7.83 7.45 -16.73
C ARG A 164 8.45 6.73 -15.53
N ASP A 165 7.72 6.69 -14.42
CA ASP A 165 8.13 6.01 -13.20
C ASP A 165 6.95 5.20 -12.64
N LYS A 166 7.24 3.97 -12.21
CA LYS A 166 6.33 3.10 -11.47
C LYS A 166 7.04 2.69 -10.17
N LEU A 167 6.46 3.06 -9.04
CA LEU A 167 7.11 2.97 -7.73
C LEU A 167 6.20 2.23 -6.75
N ILE A 168 6.80 1.61 -5.74
CA ILE A 168 6.09 1.01 -4.61
C ILE A 168 6.62 1.66 -3.34
N VAL A 169 5.73 1.93 -2.38
CA VAL A 169 6.09 2.24 -1.00
C VAL A 169 5.34 1.32 -0.05
N CYS A 170 6.06 0.69 0.85
CA CYS A 170 5.51 -0.09 1.95
C CYS A 170 5.61 0.73 3.25
N LEU A 171 4.55 0.76 4.06
CA LEU A 171 4.53 1.44 5.36
C LEU A 171 3.86 0.57 6.41
N GLY A 172 4.48 0.42 7.58
CA GLY A 172 3.95 -0.43 8.66
C GLY A 172 4.69 -1.73 8.86
N PHE A 173 6.00 -1.78 8.60
CA PHE A 173 6.86 -2.96 8.78
C PHE A 173 6.48 -3.79 10.03
N GLY A 174 6.08 -5.03 9.77
CA GLY A 174 5.77 -6.05 10.76
C GLY A 174 4.33 -6.11 11.24
N VAL A 175 3.44 -5.26 10.72
CA VAL A 175 2.01 -5.37 10.97
C VAL A 175 1.42 -6.67 10.39
N ASP A 176 1.94 -7.12 9.25
CA ASP A 176 1.46 -8.32 8.53
C ASP A 176 1.97 -9.64 9.10
N ALA A 177 2.78 -9.60 10.16
CA ALA A 177 3.21 -10.83 10.85
C ALA A 177 2.00 -11.67 11.30
N PHE A 178 0.89 -11.00 11.63
CA PHE A 178 -0.38 -11.65 11.94
C PHE A 178 -0.98 -12.42 10.75
N HIS A 179 -0.78 -11.92 9.52
CA HIS A 179 -1.18 -12.58 8.28
C HIS A 179 -0.10 -13.54 7.73
N GLY A 180 0.90 -13.88 8.55
CA GLY A 180 1.91 -14.88 8.21
C GLY A 180 3.11 -14.34 7.43
N ILE A 181 3.33 -13.01 7.43
CA ILE A 181 4.55 -12.43 6.86
C ILE A 181 5.74 -12.66 7.77
N CYS A 182 6.76 -13.29 7.21
CA CYS A 182 8.04 -13.52 7.87
C CYS A 182 8.96 -12.31 7.66
N HIS A 183 9.30 -11.60 8.74
CA HIS A 183 10.16 -10.42 8.66
C HIS A 183 11.55 -10.70 8.04
N ALA A 184 12.11 -11.89 8.28
CA ALA A 184 13.38 -12.27 7.67
C ALA A 184 13.27 -12.38 6.14
N HIS A 185 12.15 -12.92 5.63
CA HIS A 185 11.89 -13.00 4.19
C HIS A 185 11.63 -11.62 3.57
N PHE A 186 10.96 -10.71 4.28
CA PHE A 186 10.87 -9.32 3.83
C PHE A 186 12.27 -8.69 3.69
N LEU A 187 13.11 -8.80 4.72
CA LEU A 187 14.47 -8.24 4.68
C LEU A 187 15.35 -8.91 3.60
N GLU A 188 15.15 -10.21 3.35
CA GLU A 188 15.75 -10.92 2.22
C GLU A 188 15.29 -10.34 0.87
N ALA A 189 13.99 -10.05 0.72
CA ALA A 189 13.43 -9.42 -0.48
C ALA A 189 14.01 -8.02 -0.71
N VAL A 190 14.11 -7.20 0.35
CA VAL A 190 14.77 -5.88 0.29
C VAL A 190 16.23 -6.03 -0.17
N ALA A 191 16.97 -7.02 0.35
CA ALA A 191 18.35 -7.25 -0.03
C ALA A 191 18.50 -7.71 -1.50
N ASP A 192 17.62 -8.59 -1.98
CA ASP A 192 17.59 -9.02 -3.39
C ASP A 192 17.26 -7.86 -4.33
N LEU A 193 16.26 -7.04 -4.01
CA LEU A 193 15.92 -5.82 -4.75
C LEU A 193 17.06 -4.79 -4.70
N GLY A 194 17.75 -4.67 -3.57
CA GLY A 194 18.94 -3.84 -3.42
C GLY A 194 20.07 -4.26 -4.36
N LYS A 195 20.35 -5.57 -4.48
CA LYS A 195 21.34 -6.10 -5.44
C LYS A 195 20.99 -5.78 -6.89
N ARG A 196 19.70 -5.60 -7.19
CA ARG A 196 19.18 -5.25 -8.52
C ARG A 196 19.10 -3.74 -8.76
N GLY A 197 19.52 -2.91 -7.80
CA GLY A 197 19.38 -1.45 -7.87
C GLY A 197 17.93 -0.97 -7.78
N ALA A 198 17.02 -1.82 -7.31
CA ALA A 198 15.58 -1.56 -7.25
C ALA A 198 15.09 -1.09 -5.87
N TYR A 199 15.92 -1.18 -4.83
CA TYR A 199 15.60 -0.60 -3.53
C TYR A 199 15.97 0.90 -3.52
N LEU A 200 14.97 1.75 -3.31
CA LEU A 200 15.08 3.22 -3.34
C LEU A 200 15.28 3.84 -1.95
N GLY A 201 15.62 3.01 -0.97
CA GLY A 201 15.92 3.46 0.39
C GLY A 201 14.68 3.54 1.29
N VAL A 202 14.92 4.11 2.47
CA VAL A 202 13.88 4.38 3.47
C VAL A 202 13.75 5.87 3.75
N THR A 203 12.54 6.30 4.06
CA THR A 203 12.24 7.65 4.56
C THR A 203 11.44 7.51 5.85
N ALA A 204 11.94 8.07 6.95
CA ALA A 204 11.26 8.03 8.24
C ALA A 204 10.17 9.11 8.33
N LEU A 205 9.02 8.72 8.87
CA LEU A 205 7.93 9.60 9.27
C LEU A 205 8.11 9.93 10.75
N LEU A 206 8.39 11.20 11.04
CA LEU A 206 8.71 11.66 12.39
C LEU A 206 7.64 12.65 12.89
N PRO A 207 7.39 12.69 14.21
CA PRO A 207 6.53 13.71 14.81
C PRO A 207 6.99 15.13 14.46
N GLY A 208 6.02 16.02 14.20
CA GLY A 208 6.27 17.43 13.87
C GLY A 208 6.58 17.70 12.40
N MET A 209 6.64 16.67 11.55
CA MET A 209 6.56 16.85 10.11
C MET A 209 5.11 17.20 9.72
N PRO A 210 4.85 18.32 9.03
CA PRO A 210 3.48 18.76 8.71
C PRO A 210 2.64 17.70 7.97
N GLU A 211 3.27 16.95 7.06
CA GLU A 211 2.64 15.87 6.31
C GLU A 211 2.29 14.64 7.18
N VAL A 212 3.07 14.39 8.24
CA VAL A 212 2.86 13.29 9.18
C VAL A 212 1.74 13.65 10.15
N ASP A 213 1.70 14.89 10.62
CA ASP A 213 0.64 15.38 11.51
C ASP A 213 -0.73 15.31 10.82
N ARG A 214 -0.80 15.71 9.54
CA ARG A 214 -2.02 15.60 8.73
C ARG A 214 -2.45 14.15 8.47
N TYR A 215 -1.51 13.25 8.21
CA TYR A 215 -1.80 11.83 8.11
C TYR A 215 -2.40 11.29 9.42
N ARG A 216 -1.80 11.64 10.56
CA ARG A 216 -2.30 11.25 11.88
C ARG A 216 -3.72 11.76 12.13
N GLU A 217 -4.01 13.01 11.79
CA GLU A 217 -5.36 13.57 11.87
C GLU A 217 -6.38 12.80 11.01
N ALA A 218 -6.01 12.46 9.76
CA ALA A 218 -6.88 11.70 8.86
C ALA A 218 -7.18 10.30 9.39
N VAL A 219 -6.16 9.60 9.90
CA VAL A 219 -6.32 8.26 10.50
C VAL A 219 -7.23 8.30 11.72
N LEU A 220 -7.02 9.26 12.63
CA LEU A 220 -7.84 9.38 13.85
C LEU A 220 -9.30 9.72 13.50
N TYR A 221 -9.52 10.69 12.62
CA TYR A 221 -10.86 11.01 12.13
C TYR A 221 -11.55 9.79 11.51
N SER A 222 -10.85 9.06 10.64
CA SER A 222 -11.42 7.86 10.01
C SER A 222 -11.71 6.75 11.01
N SER A 223 -10.93 6.67 12.09
CA SER A 223 -11.12 5.68 13.15
C SER A 223 -12.35 5.97 13.99
N GLU A 224 -12.69 7.25 14.18
CA GLU A 224 -13.94 7.66 14.83
C GLU A 224 -15.14 7.39 13.94
N GLU A 225 -15.10 7.82 12.67
CA GLU A 225 -16.18 7.63 11.70
C GLU A 225 -16.46 6.15 11.40
N MET A 226 -15.42 5.30 11.47
CA MET A 226 -15.53 3.85 11.23
C MET A 226 -15.14 3.04 12.47
N ALA A 227 -15.60 3.44 13.67
CA ALA A 227 -15.24 2.84 14.95
C ALA A 227 -15.38 1.30 15.04
N ARG A 228 -16.27 0.69 14.24
CA ARG A 228 -16.43 -0.79 14.18
C ARG A 228 -15.33 -1.49 13.38
N ARG A 229 -14.78 -0.83 12.37
CA ARG A 229 -13.79 -1.39 11.43
C ARG A 229 -12.67 -0.38 11.10
N PRO A 230 -12.01 0.25 12.09
CA PRO A 230 -10.92 1.17 11.82
C PRO A 230 -9.71 0.43 11.26
N SER A 231 -8.81 1.15 10.58
CA SER A 231 -7.55 0.58 10.08
C SER A 231 -6.68 0.08 11.23
N ILE A 232 -6.35 -1.21 11.24
CA ILE A 232 -5.35 -1.75 12.19
C ILE A 232 -3.97 -1.21 11.81
N VAL A 233 -3.63 -1.27 10.53
CA VAL A 233 -2.33 -0.83 9.98
C VAL A 233 -2.06 0.62 10.30
N SER A 234 -2.94 1.53 9.86
CA SER A 234 -2.69 2.96 10.01
C SER A 234 -2.65 3.37 11.48
N LEU A 235 -3.46 2.74 12.34
CA LEU A 235 -3.38 2.95 13.79
C LEU A 235 -2.08 2.42 14.41
N SER A 236 -1.56 1.28 13.95
CA SER A 236 -0.24 0.78 14.37
C SER A 236 0.90 1.70 13.94
N VAL A 237 0.85 2.23 12.72
CA VAL A 237 1.81 3.23 12.23
C VAL A 237 1.74 4.52 13.06
N VAL A 238 0.53 5.02 13.35
CA VAL A 238 0.36 6.18 14.24
C VAL A 238 0.89 5.89 15.64
N GLY A 239 0.70 4.67 16.17
CA GLY A 239 1.33 4.25 17.43
C GLY A 239 2.85 4.36 17.39
N ALA A 240 3.48 3.83 16.34
CA ALA A 240 4.92 3.91 16.17
C ALA A 240 5.43 5.37 16.04
N ILE A 241 4.69 6.23 15.33
CA ILE A 241 5.00 7.68 15.24
C ILE A 241 4.95 8.33 16.62
N ASP A 242 3.92 8.00 17.42
CA ASP A 242 3.74 8.52 18.79
C ASP A 242 4.77 7.96 19.79
N GLY A 243 5.64 7.03 19.37
CA GLY A 243 6.68 6.44 20.20
C GLY A 243 6.23 5.19 20.99
N ASP A 244 5.07 4.63 20.67
CA ASP A 244 4.63 3.36 21.26
C ASP A 244 5.58 2.22 20.86
N TYR A 245 5.75 1.24 21.75
CA TYR A 245 6.54 0.05 21.49
C TYR A 245 5.93 -1.20 22.13
N GLY A 246 6.01 -2.33 21.42
CA GLY A 246 5.55 -3.63 21.89
C GLY A 246 4.06 -3.85 21.70
N ASP A 247 3.42 -4.46 22.69
CA ASP A 247 2.04 -4.94 22.61
C ASP A 247 1.05 -3.83 22.95
N GLN A 248 0.82 -2.91 22.00
CA GLN A 248 0.02 -1.70 22.19
C GLN A 248 -1.19 -1.70 21.27
N HIS A 249 -2.39 -1.61 21.85
CA HIS A 249 -3.66 -1.76 21.14
C HIS A 249 -4.43 -0.44 21.09
N ARG A 250 -4.56 0.14 19.89
CA ARG A 250 -5.34 1.38 19.66
C ARG A 250 -6.77 1.14 19.16
N THR A 251 -7.17 -0.13 19.02
CA THR A 251 -8.53 -0.53 18.63
C THR A 251 -8.88 -1.88 19.25
N SER A 252 -10.17 -2.08 19.54
CA SER A 252 -10.71 -3.34 20.03
C SER A 252 -10.51 -4.50 19.06
N ARG A 253 -10.33 -4.23 17.75
CA ARG A 253 -10.07 -5.26 16.72
C ARG A 253 -8.83 -6.10 16.95
N THR A 254 -7.86 -5.57 17.69
CA THR A 254 -6.58 -6.24 17.93
C THR A 254 -6.50 -6.91 19.30
N GLN A 255 -7.54 -6.73 20.13
CA GLN A 255 -7.58 -7.32 21.46
C GLN A 255 -7.61 -8.85 21.37
N GLY A 256 -6.85 -9.53 22.24
CA GLY A 256 -6.69 -10.99 22.22
C GLY A 256 -5.63 -11.50 21.24
N SER A 257 -4.92 -10.61 20.55
CA SER A 257 -3.71 -10.91 19.79
C SER A 257 -2.49 -10.27 20.45
N LYS A 258 -1.28 -10.59 19.99
CA LYS A 258 -0.04 -9.91 20.42
C LYS A 258 0.48 -9.06 19.27
N LEU A 259 0.54 -7.75 19.48
CA LEU A 259 1.12 -6.79 18.56
C LEU A 259 2.61 -6.59 18.83
N TRP A 260 3.29 -6.00 17.85
CA TRP A 260 4.68 -5.56 17.99
C TRP A 260 4.84 -4.20 17.32
N ILE A 261 4.26 -3.17 17.95
CA ILE A 261 4.49 -1.79 17.55
C ILE A 261 5.98 -1.50 17.68
N ASN A 262 6.58 -0.97 16.61
CA ASN A 262 8.02 -0.75 16.55
C ASN A 262 8.38 0.45 15.66
N PRO A 263 9.54 1.09 15.86
CA PRO A 263 9.91 2.29 15.10
C PRO A 263 10.11 2.08 13.59
N LEU A 264 10.25 0.85 13.10
CA LEU A 264 10.36 0.58 11.66
C LEU A 264 9.01 0.70 10.96
N MET A 265 7.89 0.64 11.70
CA MET A 265 6.54 0.83 11.16
C MET A 265 6.32 2.24 10.62
N SER A 266 7.02 3.25 11.17
CA SER A 266 6.94 4.64 10.69
C SER A 266 7.96 4.95 9.60
N MET A 267 8.50 3.94 8.91
CA MET A 267 9.41 4.15 7.78
C MET A 267 8.74 3.70 6.49
N TYR A 268 8.77 4.56 5.47
CA TYR A 268 8.54 4.11 4.11
C TYR A 268 9.71 3.27 3.64
N TRP A 269 9.43 2.14 3.00
CA TRP A 269 10.38 1.35 2.23
C TRP A 269 10.02 1.47 0.76
N ALA A 270 10.92 2.03 -0.05
CA ALA A 270 10.61 2.39 -1.42
C ALA A 270 11.29 1.47 -2.44
N PHE A 271 10.58 1.12 -3.52
CA PHE A 271 11.06 0.20 -4.54
C PHE A 271 10.67 0.63 -5.96
N ASP A 272 11.46 0.19 -6.93
CA ASP A 272 11.11 0.19 -8.34
C ASP A 272 10.07 -0.91 -8.61
N LEU A 273 8.89 -0.53 -9.10
CA LEU A 273 7.75 -1.44 -9.25
C LEU A 273 8.05 -2.56 -10.25
N ASP A 274 8.66 -2.22 -11.38
CA ASP A 274 8.91 -3.19 -12.46
C ASP A 274 9.90 -4.26 -12.01
N ALA A 275 10.85 -3.92 -11.14
CA ALA A 275 11.75 -4.89 -10.54
C ALA A 275 11.04 -5.81 -9.54
N VAL A 276 10.07 -5.30 -8.78
CA VAL A 276 9.22 -6.13 -7.90
C VAL A 276 8.33 -7.06 -8.72
N ALA A 277 7.70 -6.55 -9.77
CA ALA A 277 6.90 -7.32 -10.71
C ALA A 277 7.70 -8.48 -11.34
N ARG A 278 8.90 -8.20 -11.87
CA ARG A 278 9.81 -9.23 -12.40
C ARG A 278 10.30 -10.24 -11.36
N ARG A 279 10.30 -9.88 -10.08
CA ARG A 279 10.70 -10.77 -8.98
C ARG A 279 9.59 -11.76 -8.61
N CYS A 280 8.33 -11.39 -8.80
CA CYS A 280 7.17 -12.22 -8.46
C CYS A 280 7.12 -13.48 -9.35
N LEU A 281 7.05 -14.66 -8.73
CA LEU A 281 7.18 -15.94 -9.43
C LEU A 281 5.89 -16.40 -10.12
N TYR A 282 4.76 -15.81 -9.74
CA TYR A 282 3.43 -16.20 -10.21
C TYR A 282 2.68 -15.07 -10.92
N LEU A 283 3.29 -13.89 -11.09
CA LEU A 283 2.62 -12.72 -11.68
C LEU A 283 2.03 -13.01 -13.07
N ASP A 284 2.78 -13.73 -13.90
CA ASP A 284 2.37 -14.09 -15.25
C ASP A 284 1.16 -15.02 -15.28
N LEU A 285 1.00 -15.85 -14.25
CA LEU A 285 -0.14 -16.73 -14.09
C LEU A 285 -1.43 -15.96 -13.79
N LEU A 286 -1.36 -14.68 -13.42
CA LEU A 286 -2.54 -13.92 -13.01
C LEU A 286 -3.11 -13.06 -14.13
N ARG A 287 -2.38 -12.84 -15.23
CA ARG A 287 -2.66 -11.83 -16.26
C ARG A 287 -4.06 -11.88 -16.87
N ASP A 288 -4.62 -13.06 -17.04
CA ASP A 288 -5.93 -13.32 -17.66
C ASP A 288 -7.05 -13.62 -16.65
N THR A 289 -6.79 -13.46 -15.35
CA THR A 289 -7.82 -13.61 -14.32
C THR A 289 -8.87 -12.50 -14.44
N ASN A 290 -10.14 -12.85 -14.28
CA ASN A 290 -11.28 -11.92 -14.34
C ASN A 290 -11.85 -11.61 -12.98
N THR A 291 -11.70 -12.51 -12.01
CA THR A 291 -12.24 -12.36 -10.65
C THR A 291 -11.13 -12.44 -9.61
N SER A 292 -11.33 -11.81 -8.45
CA SER A 292 -10.38 -11.93 -7.33
C SER A 292 -10.28 -13.38 -6.82
N TRP A 293 -11.33 -14.18 -7.00
CA TRP A 293 -11.30 -15.60 -6.67
C TRP A 293 -10.33 -16.37 -7.58
N GLU A 294 -10.34 -16.10 -8.89
CA GLU A 294 -9.38 -16.71 -9.81
C GLU A 294 -7.93 -16.34 -9.46
N VAL A 295 -7.70 -15.12 -8.99
CA VAL A 295 -6.37 -14.69 -8.50
C VAL A 295 -5.94 -15.58 -7.34
N GLY A 296 -6.74 -15.66 -6.28
CA GLY A 296 -6.44 -16.49 -5.11
C GLY A 296 -6.23 -17.96 -5.46
N ALA A 297 -7.11 -18.53 -6.30
CA ALA A 297 -7.01 -19.92 -6.74
C ALA A 297 -5.70 -20.22 -7.51
N ARG A 298 -5.23 -19.28 -8.34
CA ARG A 298 -3.97 -19.46 -9.09
C ARG A 298 -2.74 -19.28 -8.21
N ILE A 299 -2.78 -18.36 -7.23
CA ILE A 299 -1.72 -18.22 -6.22
C ILE A 299 -1.61 -19.51 -5.39
N GLU A 300 -2.74 -20.06 -4.93
CA GLU A 300 -2.78 -21.30 -4.18
C GLU A 300 -2.25 -22.48 -5.02
N ALA A 301 -2.71 -22.61 -6.27
CA ALA A 301 -2.25 -23.65 -7.18
C ALA A 301 -0.73 -23.56 -7.43
N PHE A 302 -0.20 -22.34 -7.60
CA PHE A 302 1.24 -22.11 -7.71
C PHE A 302 1.98 -22.60 -6.46
N ARG A 303 1.53 -22.20 -5.26
CA ARG A 303 2.16 -22.61 -3.99
C ARG A 303 2.10 -24.11 -3.75
N ASN A 304 1.02 -24.78 -4.14
CA ASN A 304 0.89 -26.24 -4.00
C ASN A 304 1.87 -27.02 -4.91
N GLN A 305 2.39 -26.38 -5.96
CA GLN A 305 3.30 -26.99 -6.93
C GLN A 305 4.78 -26.62 -6.70
N HIS A 306 5.06 -25.66 -5.81
CA HIS A 306 6.40 -25.12 -5.59
C HIS A 306 6.80 -25.21 -4.11
N PRO A 307 8.06 -25.53 -3.79
CA PRO A 307 8.51 -25.58 -2.41
C PRO A 307 8.46 -24.19 -1.78
N THR A 308 8.03 -24.12 -0.52
CA THR A 308 8.05 -22.90 0.29
C THR A 308 9.20 -22.91 1.28
N LYS A 309 9.75 -21.73 1.55
CA LYS A 309 10.79 -21.52 2.55
C LYS A 309 10.20 -21.73 3.96
N PRO A 310 10.96 -22.33 4.90
CA PRO A 310 10.55 -22.39 6.29
C PRO A 310 10.51 -20.98 6.90
N TRP A 311 9.75 -20.79 7.97
CA TRP A 311 9.79 -19.55 8.74
C TRP A 311 11.18 -19.32 9.34
N GLN A 312 11.66 -18.08 9.29
CA GLN A 312 12.94 -17.68 9.87
C GLN A 312 12.77 -16.48 10.81
N ASP A 313 13.23 -16.63 12.04
CA ASP A 313 13.32 -15.52 12.98
C ASP A 313 14.49 -14.60 12.64
N ILE A 314 14.33 -13.30 12.91
CA ILE A 314 15.45 -12.35 12.83
C ILE A 314 16.52 -12.78 13.85
N PRO A 315 17.78 -13.00 13.43
CA PRO A 315 18.82 -13.50 14.32
C PRO A 315 19.05 -12.57 15.52
N ARG A 316 18.99 -13.12 16.74
CA ARG A 316 19.29 -12.38 17.99
C ARG A 316 20.77 -12.45 18.41
N ARG A 317 21.56 -13.36 17.80
CA ARG A 317 23.01 -13.47 17.97
C ARG A 317 23.64 -13.88 16.64
N VAL A 318 24.46 -13.01 16.04
CA VAL A 318 25.25 -13.28 14.84
C VAL A 318 26.74 -13.19 15.20
N ALA A 319 27.16 -13.95 16.20
CA ALA A 319 28.57 -14.25 16.44
C ALA A 319 28.67 -15.17 17.67
N THR A 320 28.97 -16.45 17.43
CA THR A 320 29.95 -17.08 18.29
C THR A 320 31.29 -16.66 17.71
N VAL A 321 31.89 -15.59 18.25
CA VAL A 321 33.30 -15.31 17.96
C VAL A 321 34.06 -16.52 18.49
N CYS A 322 34.48 -17.42 17.60
CA CYS A 322 35.53 -18.38 17.94
C CYS A 322 36.75 -17.54 18.30
N ARG A 323 37.06 -17.47 19.61
CA ARG A 323 38.33 -16.93 20.10
C ARG A 323 39.47 -17.84 19.71
#